data_AF-A0AAU4I3V1-F1
#
_entry.id   AF-A0AAU4I3V1-F1
#
_cell.length_a   1.000
_cell.length_b   1.000
_cell.length_c   1.000
_cell.angle_alpha   90.00
_cell.angle_beta   90.00
_cell.angle_gamma   90.00
#
_symmetry.space_group_name_H-M   'P 1'
#
loop_
_entity.id
_entity.type
_entity.pdbx_description
1 polymer ?
#
loop_
_entity_poly.entity_id
_entity_poly.type
_entity_poly.pdbx_seq_one_letter_code
_entity_poly.pdbx_strand_id
1 'polypeptide(L)' 'MEIGFPWGSKPTVDLRMWRPDAIVLFDWLMSTDLNAVPITHPAQKQALVDLLARLEDVDVMESTEEEIAAAQDEVMGL' A
#
# COMPACT_ATOMS: atom_id res chain seq x y z
N MET A 1 12.14 17.53 -28.98
CA MET A 1 11.54 16.99 -30.22
C MET A 1 12.19 15.63 -30.38
N GLU A 2 11.54 14.50 -30.13
CA GLU A 2 10.14 14.11 -30.35
C GLU A 2 9.45 13.70 -29.03
N ILE A 3 8.34 14.30 -28.61
CA ILE A 3 6.95 13.84 -28.81
C ILE A 3 6.78 12.36 -29.17
N GLY A 4 6.57 11.55 -28.12
CA GLY A 4 5.95 10.24 -28.21
C GLY A 4 5.37 9.86 -26.84
N PHE A 5 4.08 10.11 -26.62
CA PHE A 5 3.26 9.22 -25.80
C PHE A 5 2.65 8.22 -26.78
N PRO A 6 3.33 7.10 -27.09
CA PRO A 6 2.68 6.02 -27.81
C PRO A 6 1.69 5.39 -26.83
N TRP A 7 0.56 4.90 -27.30
CA TRP A 7 -0.39 4.15 -26.48
C TRP A 7 0.35 2.99 -25.81
N GLY A 8 0.68 3.11 -24.53
CA GLY A 8 1.62 2.26 -23.80
C GLY A 8 1.79 2.80 -22.38
N SER A 9 1.66 1.90 -21.41
CA SER A 9 1.61 2.06 -19.94
C SER A 9 1.85 3.46 -19.33
N LYS A 10 0.95 3.85 -18.42
CA LYS A 10 1.15 5.03 -17.53
C LYS A 10 2.53 4.92 -16.85
N PRO A 11 3.30 6.01 -16.73
CA PRO A 11 4.58 5.98 -16.03
C PRO A 11 4.38 5.49 -14.60
N THR A 12 5.14 4.48 -14.19
CA THR A 12 5.11 3.90 -12.84
C THR A 12 6.33 4.31 -12.04
N VAL A 13 6.22 4.22 -10.72
CA VAL A 13 7.34 4.35 -9.78
C VAL A 13 7.55 2.99 -9.11
N ASP A 14 8.79 2.52 -9.08
CA ASP A 14 9.17 1.35 -8.29
C ASP A 14 9.49 1.78 -6.86
N LEU A 15 8.67 1.34 -5.90
CA LEU A 15 8.87 1.58 -4.48
C LEU A 15 9.40 0.30 -3.84
N ARG A 16 10.62 0.36 -3.28
CA ARG A 16 11.08 -0.68 -2.35
C ARG A 16 10.49 -0.40 -0.98
N MET A 17 9.76 -1.36 -0.44
CA MET A 17 9.13 -1.29 0.87
C MET A 17 9.74 -2.35 1.80
N TRP A 18 9.92 -2.01 3.07
CA TRP A 18 10.33 -2.98 4.09
C TRP A 18 9.15 -3.91 4.42
N ARG A 19 9.42 -5.19 4.72
CA ARG A 19 8.33 -6.18 4.91
C ARG A 19 7.39 -5.81 6.07
N PRO A 20 7.88 -5.41 7.26
CA PRO A 20 7.02 -4.93 8.35
C PRO A 20 6.12 -3.76 7.94
N ASP A 21 6.64 -2.77 7.20
CA ASP A 21 5.81 -1.68 6.68
C ASP A 21 4.66 -2.21 5.81
N ALA A 22 4.96 -3.18 4.94
CA ALA A 22 3.95 -3.78 4.06
C ALA A 22 2.88 -4.55 4.85
N ILE A 23 3.26 -5.30 5.89
CA ILE A 23 2.33 -6.03 6.76
C ILE A 23 1.42 -5.05 7.49
N VAL A 24 1.99 -4.02 8.14
CA VAL A 24 1.24 -3.03 8.90
C VAL A 24 0.28 -2.24 8.00
N LEU A 25 0.73 -1.83 6.81
CA LEU A 25 -0.10 -1.10 5.86
C LEU A 25 -1.20 -1.98 5.27
N PHE A 26 -0.93 -3.25 4.97
CA PHE A 26 -1.92 -4.18 4.46
C PHE A 26 -3.03 -4.41 5.49
N ASP A 27 -2.66 -4.74 6.73
CA ASP A 27 -3.62 -4.93 7.83
C ASP A 27 -4.50 -3.69 8.05
N TRP A 28 -3.89 -2.50 8.09
CA TRP A 28 -4.63 -1.25 8.23
C TRP A 28 -5.59 -1.01 7.07
N LEU A 29 -5.15 -1.22 5.82
CA LEU A 29 -5.98 -1.01 4.63
C LEU A 29 -7.15 -1.99 4.55
N MET A 30 -6.98 -3.23 5.01
CA MET A 30 -8.04 -4.26 5.04
C MET A 30 -9.08 -4.01 6.13
N SER A 31 -8.68 -3.46 7.27
CA SER A 31 -9.56 -3.23 8.42
C SER A 31 -10.23 -1.86 8.45
N THR A 32 -9.72 -0.89 7.67
CA THR A 32 -10.18 0.51 7.69
C THR A 32 -11.32 0.76 6.70
N ASP A 33 -12.38 1.42 7.16
CA ASP A 33 -13.36 2.04 6.25
C ASP A 33 -12.73 3.27 5.56
N LEU A 34 -12.34 3.11 4.29
CA LEU A 34 -11.73 4.18 3.50
C LEU A 34 -12.66 5.39 3.25
N ASN A 35 -13.95 5.30 3.55
CA ASN A 35 -14.85 6.47 3.52
C ASN A 35 -14.70 7.36 4.76
N ALA A 36 -14.20 6.81 5.87
CA ALA A 36 -13.95 7.53 7.10
C ALA A 36 -12.55 8.16 7.14
N VAL A 37 -11.65 7.76 6.23
CA VAL A 37 -10.31 8.36 6.11
C VAL A 37 -10.42 9.81 5.63
N PRO A 38 -9.85 10.79 6.37
CA PRO A 38 -9.85 12.18 5.93
C PRO A 38 -9.09 12.34 4.60
N ILE A 39 -9.81 12.70 3.55
CA ILE A 39 -9.25 12.96 2.21
C ILE A 39 -9.62 14.38 1.77
N THR A 40 -8.70 15.04 1.08
CA THR A 40 -8.91 16.35 0.45
C THR A 40 -9.22 16.22 -1.04
N HIS A 41 -8.96 15.06 -1.64
CA HIS A 41 -9.20 14.81 -3.06
C HIS A 41 -9.58 13.33 -3.32
N PRO A 42 -10.56 13.01 -4.18
CA PRO A 42 -10.98 11.63 -4.46
C PRO A 42 -9.86 10.69 -4.90
N ALA A 43 -8.86 11.21 -5.59
CA ALA A 43 -7.68 10.44 -6.03
C ALA A 43 -6.87 9.84 -4.86
N GLN A 44 -6.92 10.42 -3.65
CA GLN A 44 -6.25 9.84 -2.49
C GLN A 44 -6.86 8.50 -2.09
N LYS A 45 -8.20 8.43 -2.08
CA LYS A 45 -8.91 7.17 -1.83
C LYS A 45 -8.58 6.13 -2.90
N GLN A 46 -8.57 6.54 -4.17
CA GLN A 46 -8.19 5.64 -5.26
C GLN A 46 -6.75 5.14 -5.10
N ALA A 47 -5.81 6.00 -4.72
CA ALA A 47 -4.42 5.61 -4.48
C ALA A 47 -4.28 4.61 -3.32
N LEU A 48 -5.10 4.71 -2.26
CA LEU A 48 -5.11 3.72 -1.18
C LEU A 48 -5.69 2.37 -1.63
N VAL A 49 -6.73 2.38 -2.46
CA VAL A 49 -7.28 1.15 -3.09
C VAL A 49 -6.24 0.52 -4.01
N ASP A 50 -5.58 1.32 -4.84
CA ASP A 50 -4.52 0.85 -5.74
C ASP A 50 -3.32 0.30 -4.95
N LEU A 51 -2.98 0.91 -3.81
CA LEU A 51 -1.93 0.43 -2.92
C LEU A 51 -2.32 -0.92 -2.29
N LEU A 52 -3.54 -1.07 -1.79
CA LEU A 52 -4.05 -2.34 -1.25
C LEU A 52 -3.92 -3.46 -2.29
N ALA A 53 -4.38 -3.23 -3.51
CA ALA A 53 -4.28 -4.22 -4.60
C ALA A 53 -2.82 -4.62 -4.90
N ARG A 54 -1.87 -3.69 -4.80
CA ARG A 54 -0.44 -4.02 -4.96
C ARG A 54 0.15 -4.76 -3.76
N LEU A 55 -0.38 -4.55 -2.56
CA LEU A 55 0.04 -5.27 -1.36
C LEU A 55 -0.54 -6.70 -1.33
N GLU A 56 -1.70 -6.94 -1.95
CA GLU A 56 -2.23 -8.30 -2.18
C GLU A 56 -1.30 -9.14 -3.07
N ASP A 57 -0.57 -8.52 -3.99
CA ASP A 57 0.39 -9.21 -4.87
C ASP A 57 1.71 -9.62 -4.15
N VAL A 58 1.92 -9.18 -2.90
CA VAL A 58 3.12 -9.52 -2.13
C VAL A 58 2.77 -10.43 -0.95
N ASP A 59 3.73 -11.26 -0.52
CA ASP A 59 3.61 -12.30 0.53
C ASP A 59 3.41 -11.72 1.95
N VAL A 60 2.31 -10.97 2.12
CA VAL A 60 1.86 -10.35 3.38
C VAL A 60 0.40 -10.65 3.69
N MET A 61 -0.39 -11.13 2.72
CA MET A 61 -1.80 -11.46 2.92
C MET A 61 -2.05 -12.53 3.98
N GLU A 62 -1.11 -13.46 4.14
CA GLU A 62 -1.22 -14.59 5.07
C GLU A 62 -0.63 -14.30 6.45
N SER A 63 -0.29 -13.03 6.74
CA SER A 63 0.33 -12.66 8.01
C SER A 63 -0.60 -12.96 9.20
N THR A 64 -0.07 -13.59 10.24
CA THR A 64 -0.83 -13.88 11.46
C THR A 64 -0.93 -12.64 12.37
N GLU A 65 -1.81 -12.70 13.38
CA GLU A 65 -1.93 -11.64 14.38
C GLU A 65 -0.59 -11.40 15.12
N GLU A 66 0.18 -12.47 15.40
CA GLU A 66 1.51 -12.36 16.00
C GLU A 66 2.52 -11.69 15.07
N GLU A 67 2.47 -12.00 13.76
CA GLU A 67 3.34 -11.37 12.76
C GLU A 67 2.99 -9.89 12.56
N ILE A 68 1.71 -9.53 12.62
CA ILE A 68 1.26 -8.14 12.59
C ILE A 68 1.76 -7.39 13.82
N ALA A 69 1.62 -7.95 15.01
CA ALA A 69 2.12 -7.33 16.25
C ALA A 69 3.64 -7.13 16.21
N ALA A 70 4.40 -8.16 15.81
CA ALA A 70 5.84 -8.06 15.65
C ALA A 70 6.24 -7.01 14.61
N ALA A 71 5.52 -6.93 13.49
CA ALA A 71 5.76 -5.91 12.47
C ALA A 71 5.50 -4.49 12.99
N GLN A 72 4.46 -4.28 13.81
CA GLN A 72 4.19 -2.99 14.44
C GLN A 72 5.32 -2.58 15.39
N ASP A 73 5.82 -3.51 16.21
CA ASP A 73 6.96 -3.26 17.11
C ASP A 73 8.24 -2.94 16.32
N GLU A 74 8.53 -3.71 15.26
CA GLU A 74 9.68 -3.48 14.37
C GLU A 74 9.64 -2.11 13.70
N VAL A 75 8.48 -1.69 13.18
CA VAL A 75 8.29 -0.37 12.55
C VAL A 75 8.49 0.77 13.55
N MET A 76 8.05 0.59 14.80
CA MET A 76 8.25 1.58 15.86
C MET A 76 9.64 1.53 16.49
N GLY A 77 10.42 0.49 16.22
CA GLY A 77 11.73 0.25 16.82
C GLY A 77 11.67 -0.08 18.32
N LEU A 78 10.63 -0.81 18.74
CA LEU A 78 10.38 -1.23 20.12
C LEU A 78 10.95 -2.61 20.48
#